data_AF-A0A7Y3ADV3-F1
#
_entry.id   AF-A0A7Y3ADV3-F1
#
_cell.length_a   1.000
_cell.length_b   1.000
_cell.length_c   1.000
_cell.angle_alpha   90.00
_cell.angle_beta   90.00
_cell.angle_gamma   90.00
#
_symmetry.space_group_name_H-M   'P 1'
#
loop_
_entity.id
_entity.type
_entity.pdbx_description
1 polymer ?
#
loop_
_entity_poly.entity_id
_entity_poly.type
_entity_poly.pdbx_seq_one_letter_code
_entity_poly.pdbx_strand_id
1 'polypeptide(L)'
;MHEKLSVVLYSFGFKHGVPVDAHMVWDVRFLPNPYWQEALRPLTGQEQKVADYVIKSEQGKTFLKLLEPLLDFLIAEHRAQEKKHLRLAIGCTGGRHRSVAIVEALRHHLHQEDVDLTCFHRDIERVE
;
A
#
# COMPACT_ATOMS: atom_id res chain seq x y z
N MET A 1 17.71 -19.48 15.34
CA MET A 1 16.81 -18.93 14.30
C MET A 1 17.17 -17.47 14.14
N HIS A 2 17.51 -17.02 12.94
CA HIS A 2 17.62 -15.57 12.69
C HIS A 2 16.21 -14.97 12.81
N GLU A 3 16.10 -13.84 13.49
CA GLU A 3 14.85 -13.09 13.61
C GLU A 3 14.46 -12.58 12.21
N LYS A 4 13.25 -12.93 11.74
CA LYS A 4 12.78 -12.47 10.42
C LYS A 4 12.59 -10.95 10.42
N LEU A 5 12.86 -10.31 9.29
CA LEU A 5 12.54 -8.89 9.09
C LEU A 5 11.02 -8.69 9.26
N SER A 6 10.63 -7.82 10.19
CA SER A 6 9.24 -7.41 10.37
C SER A 6 8.92 -6.29 9.38
N VAL A 7 7.98 -6.55 8.47
CA VAL A 7 7.53 -5.60 7.45
C VAL A 7 6.12 -5.17 7.78
N VAL A 8 5.90 -3.86 7.88
CA VAL A 8 4.59 -3.27 8.10
C VAL A 8 4.21 -2.47 6.87
N LEU A 9 3.15 -2.88 6.17
CA LEU A 9 2.64 -2.20 4.98
C LEU A 9 1.25 -1.65 5.26
N TYR A 10 1.03 -0.35 5.05
CA TYR A 10 -0.26 0.25 5.39
C TYR A 10 -0.67 1.39 4.51
N SER A 11 -1.99 1.59 4.42
CA SER A 11 -2.58 2.69 3.65
C SER A 11 -2.95 3.84 4.57
N PHE A 12 -2.88 5.05 4.04
CA PHE A 12 -3.31 6.26 4.73
C PHE A 12 -3.85 7.33 3.77
N GLY A 13 -4.48 8.35 4.35
CA GLY A 13 -4.93 9.58 3.69
C GLY A 13 -4.04 10.77 4.02
N PHE A 14 -3.49 11.44 3.01
CA PHE A 14 -2.70 12.67 3.20
C PHE A 14 -3.48 13.78 3.92
N LYS A 15 -4.82 13.82 3.74
CA LYS A 15 -5.68 14.77 4.47
C LYS A 15 -5.65 14.59 6.00
N HIS A 16 -5.18 13.43 6.48
CA HIS A 16 -5.05 13.09 7.89
C HIS A 16 -3.61 13.12 8.39
N GLY A 17 -2.67 13.65 7.60
CA GLY A 17 -1.26 13.76 7.94
C GLY A 17 -0.43 12.53 7.54
N VAL A 18 0.84 12.77 7.19
CA VAL A 18 1.79 11.70 6.86
C VAL A 18 2.17 10.96 8.15
N PRO A 19 2.16 9.61 8.16
CA PRO A 19 2.59 8.85 9.33
C PRO A 19 4.05 9.16 9.69
N VAL A 20 4.30 9.51 10.96
CA VAL A 20 5.65 9.84 11.46
C VAL A 20 6.55 8.62 11.63
N ASP A 21 5.95 7.43 11.67
CA ASP A 21 6.60 6.14 11.86
C ASP A 21 6.92 5.43 10.53
N ALA A 22 6.58 6.02 9.39
CA ALA A 22 6.89 5.45 8.09
C ALA A 22 8.37 5.63 7.77
N HIS A 23 9.05 4.54 7.36
CA HIS A 23 10.40 4.64 6.78
C HIS A 23 10.32 5.10 5.33
N MET A 24 9.28 4.66 4.61
CA MET A 24 9.06 5.02 3.21
C MET A 24 7.58 5.35 2.97
N VAL A 25 7.34 6.35 2.13
CA VAL A 25 6.00 6.84 1.78
C VAL A 25 5.89 6.96 0.27
N TRP A 26 4.89 6.31 -0.33
CA TRP A 26 4.55 6.47 -1.73
C TRP A 26 3.22 7.19 -1.92
N ASP A 27 3.21 8.23 -2.75
CA ASP A 27 2.00 8.96 -3.12
C ASP A 27 1.36 8.33 -4.37
N VAL A 28 0.12 7.85 -4.23
CA VAL A 28 -0.65 7.25 -5.32
C VAL A 28 -1.84 8.12 -5.76
N ARG A 29 -1.83 9.43 -5.44
CA ARG A 29 -2.88 10.37 -5.86
C ARG A 29 -2.96 10.57 -7.38
N PHE A 30 -1.95 10.13 -8.13
CA PHE A 30 -1.95 10.14 -9.60
C PHE A 30 -2.77 9.00 -10.23
N LEU A 31 -3.10 7.94 -9.47
CA LEU A 31 -3.91 6.83 -9.97
C LEU A 31 -5.36 7.26 -10.23
N PRO A 32 -6.08 6.57 -11.15
CA PRO A 32 -7.48 6.85 -11.45
C PRO A 32 -8.32 6.95 -10.20
N ASN A 33 -9.11 8.02 -10.09
CA ASN A 33 -9.81 8.37 -8.86
C ASN A 33 -11.22 7.74 -8.83
N PRO A 34 -11.49 6.73 -7.98
CA PRO A 34 -12.79 6.06 -7.93
C PRO A 34 -13.91 6.96 -7.36
N TYR A 35 -13.54 8.04 -6.68
CA TYR A 35 -14.49 8.97 -6.04
C TYR A 35 -15.52 9.56 -7.01
N TRP A 36 -15.14 9.76 -8.28
CA TRP A 36 -16.01 10.34 -9.31
C TRP A 36 -17.00 9.34 -9.92
N GLN A 37 -16.91 8.06 -9.56
CA GLN A 37 -17.89 7.05 -9.95
C GLN A 37 -18.84 6.81 -8.80
N GLU A 38 -20.11 7.19 -8.98
CA GLU A 38 -21.15 7.06 -7.96
C GLU A 38 -21.22 5.65 -7.36
N ALA A 39 -21.10 4.62 -8.21
CA ALA A 39 -21.13 3.22 -7.80
C ALA A 39 -19.90 2.76 -7.00
N LEU A 40 -18.76 3.46 -7.12
CA LEU A 40 -17.51 3.11 -6.43
C LEU A 40 -17.26 3.95 -5.18
N ARG A 41 -17.81 5.17 -5.13
CA ARG A 41 -17.66 6.11 -4.03
C ARG A 41 -17.94 5.51 -2.64
N PRO A 42 -19.03 4.75 -2.40
CA PRO A 42 -19.31 4.20 -1.07
C PRO A 42 -18.39 3.03 -0.68
N LEU A 43 -17.76 2.38 -1.66
CA LEU A 43 -16.87 1.23 -1.44
C LEU A 43 -15.50 1.69 -0.91
N THR A 44 -14.62 0.75 -0.63
CA THR A 44 -13.21 0.95 -0.25
C THR A 44 -12.30 0.24 -1.25
N GLY A 45 -10.99 0.37 -1.10
CA GLY A 45 -10.03 -0.37 -1.92
C GLY A 45 -9.98 -1.88 -1.65
N GLN A 46 -10.67 -2.38 -0.62
CA GLN A 46 -10.75 -3.82 -0.34
C GLN A 46 -11.75 -4.52 -1.26
N GLU A 47 -12.76 -3.80 -1.75
CA GLU A 47 -13.75 -4.37 -2.66
C GLU A 47 -13.21 -4.48 -4.09
N GLN A 48 -13.43 -5.64 -4.70
CA GLN A 48 -12.91 -5.99 -6.03
C GLN A 48 -13.22 -4.93 -7.10
N LYS A 49 -14.39 -4.28 -7.05
CA LYS A 49 -14.78 -3.26 -8.03
C LYS A 49 -13.85 -2.04 -8.00
N VAL A 50 -13.45 -1.59 -6.81
CA VAL A 50 -12.53 -0.47 -6.64
C VAL A 50 -11.10 -0.90 -6.95
N ALA A 51 -10.70 -2.08 -6.44
CA ALA A 51 -9.40 -2.65 -6.71
C ALA A 51 -9.17 -2.79 -8.23
N ASP A 52 -10.12 -3.37 -8.96
CA ASP A 52 -10.08 -3.50 -10.41
C ASP A 52 -9.96 -2.15 -11.11
N TYR A 53 -10.77 -1.17 -10.72
CA TYR A 53 -10.74 0.15 -11.34
C TYR A 53 -9.38 0.84 -11.18
N VAL A 54 -8.73 0.68 -10.02
CA VAL A 54 -7.42 1.28 -9.75
C VAL A 54 -6.31 0.46 -10.40
N ILE A 55 -6.25 -0.85 -10.14
CA ILE A 55 -5.13 -1.73 -10.49
C ILE A 55 -5.14 -2.11 -11.98
N LYS A 56 -6.31 -2.34 -12.61
CA LYS A 56 -6.39 -2.71 -14.02
C LYS A 56 -6.21 -1.53 -14.98
N SER A 57 -6.12 -0.31 -14.45
CA SER A 57 -5.68 0.85 -15.23
C SER A 57 -4.23 0.69 -15.69
N GLU A 58 -3.86 1.35 -16.79
CA GLU A 58 -2.48 1.31 -17.28
C GLU A 58 -1.51 1.87 -16.23
N GLN A 59 -1.87 2.96 -15.56
CA GLN A 59 -1.05 3.56 -14.50
C GLN A 59 -0.90 2.62 -13.30
N GLY A 60 -1.97 1.92 -12.90
CA GLY A 60 -1.95 0.97 -11.79
C GLY A 60 -1.02 -0.22 -12.07
N LYS A 61 -1.17 -0.86 -13.24
CA LYS A 61 -0.30 -1.96 -13.67
C LYS A 61 1.15 -1.53 -13.75
N THR A 62 1.44 -0.39 -14.38
CA THR A 62 2.81 0.11 -14.52
C THR A 62 3.41 0.43 -13.16
N PHE A 63 2.65 1.04 -12.26
CA PHE A 63 3.15 1.38 -10.93
C PHE A 63 3.49 0.13 -10.11
N LEU A 64 2.64 -0.89 -10.09
CA LEU A 64 2.94 -2.16 -9.40
C LEU A 64 4.17 -2.84 -9.99
N LYS A 65 4.27 -2.91 -11.32
CA LYS A 65 5.44 -3.50 -12.01
C LYS A 65 6.76 -2.81 -11.67
N LEU A 66 6.74 -1.54 -11.29
CA LEU A 66 7.91 -0.80 -10.84
C LEU A 66 8.15 -0.93 -9.33
N LEU A 67 7.08 -0.94 -8.54
CA LEU A 67 7.17 -0.93 -7.09
C LEU A 67 7.50 -2.31 -6.52
N GLU A 68 6.94 -3.39 -7.06
CA GLU A 68 7.18 -4.75 -6.57
C GLU A 68 8.68 -5.11 -6.59
N PRO A 69 9.43 -4.98 -7.71
CA PRO A 69 10.87 -5.26 -7.71
C PRO A 69 11.68 -4.31 -6.81
N LEU A 70 11.22 -3.07 -6.65
CA LEU A 70 11.84 -2.13 -5.74
C LEU A 70 11.68 -2.59 -4.28
N LEU A 71 10.50 -3.10 -3.91
CA LEU A 71 10.26 -3.64 -2.57
C LEU A 71 11.11 -4.89 -2.31
N ASP A 72 11.24 -5.78 -3.29
CA ASP A 72 12.09 -6.97 -3.18
C ASP A 72 13.55 -6.59 -2.90
N PHE A 73 14.06 -5.62 -3.67
CA PHE A 73 15.38 -5.05 -3.47
C PHE A 73 15.53 -4.45 -2.06
N LEU A 74 14.57 -3.62 -1.63
CA LEU A 74 14.63 -2.97 -0.32
C LEU A 74 14.58 -3.97 0.84
N ILE A 75 13.77 -5.02 0.73
CA ILE A 75 13.69 -6.09 1.74
C ILE A 75 15.03 -6.84 1.83
N ALA A 76 15.65 -7.17 0.70
CA ALA A 76 16.96 -7.81 0.67
C ALA A 76 18.04 -6.93 1.34
N GLU A 77 18.09 -5.64 1.01
CA GLU A 77 19.06 -4.71 1.58
C GLU A 77 18.85 -4.49 3.09
N HIS A 78 17.60 -4.40 3.56
CA HIS A 78 17.32 -4.27 4.99
C HIS A 78 17.72 -5.53 5.76
N ARG A 79 17.54 -6.72 5.18
CA ARG A 79 18.03 -7.98 5.76
C ARG A 79 19.56 -8.01 5.82
N ALA A 80 20.24 -7.61 4.75
CA ALA A 80 21.71 -7.60 4.69
C ALA A 80 22.32 -6.64 5.73
N GLN A 81 21.61 -5.57 6.09
CA GLN A 81 22.00 -4.63 7.13
C GLN A 81 21.51 -4.98 8.54
N GLU A 82 21.01 -6.21 8.75
CA GLU A 82 20.48 -6.71 10.04
C GLU A 82 19.41 -5.79 10.66
N LYS A 83 18.63 -5.10 9.83
CA LYS A 83 17.50 -4.29 10.30
C LYS A 83 16.35 -5.18 10.76
N LYS A 84 15.69 -4.77 11.84
CA LYS A 84 14.56 -5.53 12.41
C LYS A 84 13.20 -5.15 11.85
N HIS A 85 13.02 -3.89 11.44
CA HIS A 85 11.72 -3.34 11.07
C HIS A 85 11.80 -2.54 9.77
N LEU A 86 10.79 -2.70 8.93
CA LEU A 86 10.56 -1.89 7.73
C LEU A 86 9.10 -1.45 7.68
N ARG A 87 8.83 -0.15 7.77
CA ARG A 87 7.46 0.42 7.75
C ARG A 87 7.23 1.19 6.45
N LEU A 88 6.26 0.73 5.67
CA LEU A 88 5.97 1.16 4.30
C LEU A 88 4.54 1.73 4.25
N ALA A 89 4.40 2.99 3.84
CA ALA A 89 3.12 3.67 3.80
C ALA A 89 2.72 4.04 2.36
N ILE A 90 1.49 3.73 1.98
CA ILE A 90 0.89 4.13 0.71
C ILE A 90 -0.18 5.19 0.96
N GLY A 91 -0.01 6.36 0.35
CA GLY A 91 -0.86 7.53 0.59
C GLY A 91 -1.76 7.86 -0.60
N CYS A 92 -3.06 8.04 -0.34
CA CYS A 92 -3.96 8.75 -1.27
C CYS A 92 -4.59 9.95 -0.54
N THR A 93 -5.55 10.68 -1.14
CA THR A 93 -6.11 11.86 -0.47
C THR A 93 -6.83 11.49 0.85
N GLY A 94 -7.80 10.57 0.78
CA GLY A 94 -8.66 10.22 1.91
C GLY A 94 -8.35 8.90 2.61
N GLY A 95 -7.43 8.09 2.07
CA GLY A 95 -7.03 6.83 2.69
C GLY A 95 -8.01 5.66 2.55
N ARG A 96 -9.04 5.79 1.70
CA ARG A 96 -10.13 4.81 1.56
C ARG A 96 -10.06 3.92 0.31
N HIS A 97 -9.67 4.48 -0.85
CA HIS A 97 -9.76 3.77 -2.13
C HIS A 97 -8.40 3.37 -2.70
N ARG A 98 -7.69 4.30 -3.34
CA ARG A 98 -6.47 4.02 -4.12
C ARG A 98 -5.35 3.43 -3.28
N SER A 99 -5.06 4.03 -2.13
CA SER A 99 -4.00 3.53 -1.25
C SER A 99 -4.32 2.16 -0.65
N VAL A 100 -5.59 1.92 -0.30
CA VAL A 100 -6.06 0.61 0.18
C VAL A 100 -5.88 -0.44 -0.90
N ALA A 101 -6.34 -0.17 -2.13
CA ALA A 101 -6.22 -1.10 -3.26
C ALA A 101 -4.77 -1.48 -3.57
N ILE A 102 -3.85 -0.52 -3.51
CA ILE A 102 -2.41 -0.78 -3.71
C ILE A 102 -1.83 -1.62 -2.56
N VAL A 103 -2.19 -1.33 -1.31
CA VAL A 103 -1.73 -2.15 -0.15
C VAL A 103 -2.23 -3.58 -0.25
N GLU A 104 -3.48 -3.80 -0.66
CA GLU A 104 -4.00 -5.15 -0.85
C GLU A 104 -3.30 -5.89 -2.00
N ALA A 105 -2.99 -5.22 -3.10
CA ALA A 105 -2.22 -5.82 -4.19
C ALA A 105 -0.81 -6.22 -3.73
N LEU A 106 -0.09 -5.31 -3.08
CA LEU A 106 1.26 -5.55 -2.56
C LEU A 106 1.29 -6.59 -1.43
N ARG A 107 0.23 -6.71 -0.64
CA ARG A 107 0.11 -7.77 0.38
C ARG A 107 0.26 -9.15 -0.27
N HIS A 108 -0.37 -9.38 -1.42
CA HIS A 108 -0.29 -10.68 -2.11
C HIS A 108 1.14 -10.95 -2.61
N HIS A 109 1.83 -9.92 -3.12
CA HIS A 109 3.23 -10.00 -3.54
C HIS A 109 4.16 -10.32 -2.37
N LEU A 110 4.07 -9.54 -1.28
CA LEU A 110 4.94 -9.67 -0.10
C LEU A 110 4.66 -10.92 0.73
N HIS A 111 3.50 -11.56 0.62
CA HIS A 111 3.26 -12.87 1.23
C HIS A 111 4.14 -13.98 0.65
N GLN A 112 4.74 -13.79 -0.54
CA GLN A 112 5.69 -14.72 -1.12
C GLN A 112 7.12 -14.56 -0.56
N GLU A 113 7.38 -13.46 0.15
CA GLU A 113 8.66 -13.18 0.78
C GLU A 113 8.78 -13.80 2.17
N ASP A 114 9.99 -14.19 2.59
CA ASP A 114 10.25 -14.74 3.93
C ASP A 114 10.29 -13.66 5.03
N VAL A 115 9.25 -12.84 5.13
CA VAL A 115 9.13 -11.72 6.08
C VAL A 115 7.98 -11.96 7.07
N ASP A 116 8.04 -11.30 8.22
CA ASP A 116 6.89 -11.19 9.12
C ASP A 116 6.04 -9.97 8.70
N LEU A 117 5.04 -10.20 7.85
CA LEU A 117 4.24 -9.15 7.23
C LEU A 117 3.00 -8.79 8.06
N THR A 118 2.88 -7.51 8.41
CA THR A 118 1.66 -6.91 8.97
C THR A 118 1.08 -5.91 7.99
N CYS A 119 -0.20 -6.04 7.65
CA CYS A 119 -0.90 -5.08 6.80
C CYS A 119 -2.12 -4.47 7.50
N PHE A 120 -2.32 -3.16 7.36
CA PHE A 120 -3.53 -2.49 7.87
C PHE A 120 -3.86 -1.20 7.10
N HIS A 121 -5.02 -0.62 7.37
CA HIS A 121 -5.48 0.60 6.71
C HIS A 121 -5.84 1.67 7.74
N ARG A 122 -4.96 2.66 7.92
CA ARG A 122 -5.05 3.64 9.04
C ARG A 122 -6.34 4.46 9.03
N ASP A 123 -6.80 4.83 7.84
CA ASP A 123 -7.86 5.82 7.66
C ASP A 123 -9.08 5.26 6.91
N ILE A 124 -9.18 3.93 6.69
CA ILE A 124 -10.22 3.33 5.84
C ILE A 124 -11.64 3.57 6.35
N GLU A 125 -11.82 3.58 7.67
CA GLU A 125 -13.09 3.82 8.35
C GLU A 125 -13.35 5.30 8.64
N ARG A 126 -12.40 6.19 8.32
CA ARG A 126 -12.60 7.63 8.50
C ARG A 126 -13.60 8.10 7.45
N VAL A 127 -14.86 8.18 7.88
CA VAL A 127 -15.93 8.82 7.13
C VAL A 127 -15.60 10.31 7.02
N GLU A 128 -15.83 10.88 5.84
CA GLU A 128 -15.74 12.32 5.59
C GLU A 128 -16.62 13.14 6.51
#